data_AF-A0A838NH94-F1
#
_entry.id   AF-A0A838NH94-F1
#
_cell.length_a   1.000
_cell.length_b   1.000
_cell.length_c   1.000
_cell.angle_alpha   90.00
_cell.angle_beta   90.00
_cell.angle_gamma   90.00
#
_symmetry.space_group_name_H-M   'P 1'
#
loop_
_entity.id
_entity.type
_entity.pdbx_description
1 polymer ?
#
loop_
_entity_poly.entity_id
_entity_poly.type
_entity_poly.pdbx_seq_one_letter_code
_entity_poly.pdbx_strand_id
1 'polypeptide(L)'
;MERSCLGALLVIICATIGCGESPRKVAATRDSTTAAPVPPPKPKVWEPRPVVAPPDTTKEHTLAADTTAADSLADSASAKRDSVPARTRARGPRPFILSPADSAKWPVKAPAPLPGSLLPEHRIIAYYGNPLSTRMGIMGQVPPDSMLPRLEKVAMEWALADRERKVMPALHLIATVAQGKPGSAKKYRLRMTDSLINRVASWAEERGWIVFLDIQTGHSTVAAEIEPLLPFLTRPHVHLALDPEFAMKGGGIPGKRIGTMDAEEVNQAIRVLGDLVTEHKLPPKVLVVHRFTRKMLTNTDSIRLDPRVQVVIQMDGFGSPYLKQDAYRFWISPYPVQYAGFKLFYKNDRDPRTKTAGFEPTCGPVTYELVGCGDDGLMTPEQVIGSLYPVPLYIQYQ
;
A
#
# COMPACT_ATOMS: atom_id res chain seq x y z
N MET A 1 -3.29 56.29 41.38
CA MET A 1 -2.69 55.29 42.28
C MET A 1 -1.71 54.50 41.41
N GLU A 2 -0.43 54.90 41.31
CA GLU A 2 0.64 54.73 42.34
C GLU A 2 0.98 53.25 42.56
N ARG A 3 2.23 52.75 42.53
CA ARG A 3 3.63 53.28 42.42
C ARG A 3 4.51 52.15 41.79
N SER A 4 5.60 52.39 41.03
CA SER A 4 7.02 52.59 41.45
C SER A 4 7.55 51.55 42.48
N CYS A 5 8.78 51.01 42.47
CA CYS A 5 10.06 51.24 41.75
C CYS A 5 10.81 49.86 41.61
N LEU A 6 11.67 49.61 40.61
CA LEU A 6 13.11 49.96 40.50
C LEU A 6 14.01 49.44 41.65
N GLY A 7 15.07 48.71 41.29
CA GLY A 7 16.14 48.29 42.21
C GLY A 7 17.30 47.60 41.48
N ALA A 8 18.45 48.27 41.39
CA ALA A 8 19.69 47.74 40.82
C ALA A 8 20.81 47.84 41.87
N LEU A 9 21.77 46.90 41.86
CA LEU A 9 23.05 47.11 42.54
C LEU A 9 24.20 46.34 41.86
N LEU A 10 25.30 47.05 41.66
CA LEU A 10 26.58 46.57 41.14
C LEU A 10 27.60 46.66 42.29
N VAL A 11 28.46 45.65 42.48
CA VAL A 11 29.61 45.74 43.39
C VAL A 11 30.86 45.15 42.71
N ILE A 12 31.97 45.89 42.80
CA ILE A 12 33.30 45.59 42.24
C ILE A 12 34.29 45.50 43.41
N ILE A 13 35.22 44.53 43.41
CA ILE A 13 36.38 44.48 44.34
C ILE A 13 37.68 44.01 43.61
N CYS A 14 38.84 44.55 44.02
CA CYS A 14 40.21 44.24 43.57
C CYS A 14 41.22 44.47 44.72
N ALA A 15 42.52 44.12 44.66
CA ALA A 15 43.31 43.55 43.56
C ALA A 15 43.78 42.10 43.87
N THR A 16 45.03 41.61 43.85
CA THR A 16 46.43 42.13 43.80
C THR A 16 47.29 41.20 42.91
N ILE A 17 48.04 41.72 41.92
CA ILE A 17 49.49 42.07 41.93
C ILE A 17 50.45 40.92 42.30
N GLY A 18 51.31 40.54 41.33
CA GLY A 18 52.57 39.80 41.51
C GLY A 18 53.44 39.93 40.25
N CYS A 19 54.68 40.42 40.37
CA CYS A 19 55.58 40.72 39.24
C CYS A 19 56.53 39.56 38.89
N GLY A 20 57.03 39.51 37.64
CA GLY A 20 58.07 38.55 37.24
C GLY A 20 58.50 38.59 35.77
N GLU A 21 59.43 39.50 35.46
CA GLU A 21 60.49 39.44 34.42
C GLU A 21 60.20 39.11 32.92
N SER A 22 61.10 39.66 32.09
CA SER A 22 61.31 39.40 30.65
C SER A 22 62.85 39.35 30.44
N PRO A 23 63.44 39.01 29.27
CA PRO A 23 62.86 38.54 28.01
C PRO A 23 63.57 37.33 27.36
N ARG A 24 62.98 36.72 26.31
CA ARG A 24 63.76 36.22 25.14
C ARG A 24 62.85 35.89 23.94
N LYS A 25 63.24 36.35 22.75
CA LYS A 25 62.61 35.96 21.48
C LYS A 25 63.00 34.53 21.11
N VAL A 26 62.02 33.68 20.82
CA VAL A 26 62.18 32.54 19.91
C VAL A 26 61.01 32.58 18.94
N ALA A 27 61.30 32.51 17.64
CA ALA A 27 60.27 32.48 16.61
C ALA A 27 59.62 31.09 16.60
N ALA A 28 58.32 31.01 16.89
CA ALA A 28 57.52 29.80 16.72
C ALA A 28 56.61 30.00 15.50
N THR A 29 56.82 29.16 14.48
CA THR A 29 55.95 29.05 13.31
C THR A 29 54.53 28.70 13.75
N ARG A 30 53.55 29.56 13.42
CA ARG A 30 52.13 29.21 13.53
C ARG A 30 51.75 28.34 12.34
N ASP A 31 51.76 27.03 12.52
CA ASP A 31 51.03 26.13 11.64
C ASP A 31 49.53 26.22 12.00
N SER A 32 48.86 27.20 11.41
CA SER A 32 47.41 27.38 11.53
C SER A 32 46.69 26.75 10.34
N THR A 33 46.81 25.43 10.20
CA THR A 33 45.94 24.64 9.31
C THR A 33 44.54 24.55 9.93
N THR A 34 43.80 25.66 9.87
CA THR A 34 42.40 25.71 10.31
C THR A 34 41.56 24.89 9.34
N ALA A 35 41.25 23.65 9.71
CA ALA A 35 40.34 22.81 8.93
C ALA A 35 38.99 23.54 8.78
N ALA A 36 38.57 23.76 7.53
CA ALA A 36 37.29 24.40 7.25
C ALA A 36 36.15 23.56 7.87
N PRO A 37 35.12 24.18 8.46
CA PRO A 37 34.01 23.45 9.05
C PRO A 37 33.34 22.59 7.97
N VAL A 38 33.29 21.28 8.20
CA VAL A 38 32.63 20.34 7.30
C VAL A 38 31.17 20.80 7.15
N PRO A 39 30.68 21.04 5.92
CA PRO A 39 29.30 21.48 5.73
C PRO A 39 28.36 20.41 6.27
N PRO A 40 27.22 20.78 6.90
CA PRO A 40 26.30 19.82 7.47
C PRO A 40 25.85 18.82 6.39
N PRO A 41 25.73 17.53 6.71
CA PRO A 41 25.34 16.52 5.75
C PRO A 41 24.00 16.93 5.10
N LYS A 42 23.94 16.88 3.77
CA LYS A 42 22.70 17.17 3.03
C LYS A 42 21.58 16.29 3.58
N PRO A 43 20.35 16.82 3.75
CA PRO A 43 19.24 16.01 4.25
C PRO A 43 19.07 14.77 3.38
N LYS A 44 18.94 13.61 4.03
CA LYS A 44 18.83 12.31 3.36
C LYS A 44 17.55 12.31 2.51
N VAL A 45 17.70 12.38 1.20
CA VAL A 45 16.60 12.23 0.26
C VAL A 45 16.11 10.79 0.35
N TRP A 46 14.79 10.59 0.48
CA TRP A 46 14.21 9.24 0.42
C TRP A 46 14.30 8.70 -1.01
N GLU A 47 14.71 7.45 -1.14
CA GLU A 47 14.80 6.72 -2.41
C GLU A 47 13.98 5.43 -2.33
N PRO A 48 13.22 5.08 -3.40
CA PRO A 48 12.43 3.87 -3.44
C PRO A 48 13.33 2.63 -3.50
N ARG A 49 13.09 1.66 -2.62
CA ARG A 49 13.76 0.35 -2.61
C ARG A 49 12.74 -0.76 -2.83
N PRO A 50 12.38 -1.05 -4.09
CA PRO A 50 11.52 -2.17 -4.39
C PRO A 50 12.21 -3.52 -4.17
N VAL A 51 11.43 -4.51 -3.79
CA VAL A 51 11.82 -5.93 -3.80
C VAL A 51 11.80 -6.43 -5.24
N VAL A 52 12.84 -7.14 -5.64
CA VAL A 52 12.98 -7.75 -6.96
C VAL A 52 13.40 -9.20 -6.76
N ALA A 53 12.82 -10.13 -7.53
CA ALA A 53 13.21 -11.52 -7.48
C ALA A 53 14.65 -11.71 -7.98
N PRO A 54 15.44 -12.61 -7.36
CA PRO A 54 16.73 -13.03 -7.93
C PRO A 54 16.57 -13.61 -9.35
N PRO A 55 17.64 -13.57 -10.18
CA PRO A 55 17.65 -14.22 -11.49
C PRO A 55 17.28 -15.71 -11.42
N ASP A 56 16.58 -16.20 -12.44
CA ASP A 56 16.01 -17.54 -12.49
C ASP A 56 17.04 -18.57 -12.99
N THR A 57 18.00 -18.93 -12.12
CA THR A 57 19.16 -19.80 -12.46
C THR A 57 18.78 -21.22 -12.91
N THR A 58 17.54 -21.64 -12.72
CA THR A 58 17.02 -22.93 -13.22
C THR A 58 16.81 -22.95 -14.73
N LYS A 59 16.58 -21.79 -15.37
CA LYS A 59 16.39 -21.71 -16.84
C LYS A 59 17.69 -21.77 -17.63
N GLU A 60 18.81 -21.35 -17.04
CA GLU A 60 20.12 -21.45 -17.70
C GLU A 60 20.56 -22.92 -17.89
N HIS A 61 20.17 -23.81 -16.95
CA HIS A 61 20.46 -25.24 -17.06
C HIS A 61 19.62 -25.99 -18.10
N THR A 62 18.47 -25.44 -18.55
CA THR A 62 17.62 -26.11 -19.56
C THR A 62 18.04 -25.83 -20.99
N LEU A 63 18.72 -24.70 -21.24
CA LEU A 63 19.22 -24.32 -22.59
C LEU A 63 20.52 -25.04 -23.00
N ALA A 64 21.15 -25.78 -22.09
CA ALA A 64 22.38 -26.53 -22.34
C ALA A 64 22.18 -28.02 -22.63
N ALA A 65 20.92 -28.51 -22.63
CA ALA A 65 20.61 -29.95 -22.61
C ALA A 65 19.78 -30.46 -23.81
N ASP A 66 19.41 -29.61 -24.77
CA ASP A 66 18.47 -29.98 -25.84
C ASP A 66 19.09 -29.91 -27.26
N THR A 67 20.08 -30.78 -27.50
CA THR A 67 20.61 -31.05 -28.85
C THR A 67 20.96 -32.53 -29.07
N THR A 68 20.08 -33.47 -28.71
CA THR A 68 20.05 -34.82 -29.31
C THR A 68 18.73 -35.55 -28.99
N ALA A 69 17.82 -35.66 -29.96
CA ALA A 69 17.08 -36.88 -30.32
C ALA A 69 15.85 -36.53 -31.17
N ALA A 70 16.02 -36.53 -32.50
CA ALA A 70 14.90 -36.80 -33.39
C ALA A 70 14.83 -38.32 -33.62
N ASP A 71 13.61 -38.86 -33.53
CA ASP A 71 12.93 -39.61 -34.60
C ASP A 71 12.19 -40.88 -34.13
N SER A 72 10.90 -40.96 -34.44
CA SER A 72 10.14 -42.17 -34.82
C SER A 72 8.62 -41.88 -34.85
N LEU A 73 7.94 -42.45 -35.85
CA LEU A 73 6.54 -42.21 -36.21
C LEU A 73 5.66 -43.46 -36.05
N ALA A 74 4.35 -43.24 -35.81
CA ALA A 74 3.23 -44.19 -36.00
C ALA A 74 3.23 -45.45 -35.08
N ASP A 75 2.11 -46.17 -34.86
CA ASP A 75 0.81 -46.14 -35.54
C ASP A 75 -0.38 -46.42 -34.57
N SER A 76 -1.59 -46.35 -35.11
CA SER A 76 -2.89 -46.41 -34.42
C SER A 76 -3.39 -47.84 -34.15
N ALA A 77 -4.13 -48.04 -33.04
CA ALA A 77 -4.99 -49.20 -32.86
C ALA A 77 -6.33 -48.85 -32.19
N SER A 78 -7.44 -49.25 -32.81
CA SER A 78 -8.82 -49.01 -32.37
C SER A 78 -9.30 -50.07 -31.39
N ALA A 79 -9.95 -49.67 -30.29
CA ALA A 79 -10.74 -50.57 -29.45
C ALA A 79 -12.06 -49.89 -29.03
N LYS A 80 -13.18 -50.38 -29.57
CA LYS A 80 -14.53 -50.04 -29.09
C LYS A 80 -14.75 -50.58 -27.68
N ARG A 81 -15.39 -49.80 -26.81
CA ARG A 81 -16.15 -50.31 -25.65
C ARG A 81 -17.41 -49.46 -25.44
N ASP A 82 -18.41 -50.10 -24.85
CA ASP A 82 -19.81 -49.77 -25.04
C ASP A 82 -20.35 -48.61 -24.19
N SER A 83 -21.45 -48.04 -24.66
CA SER A 83 -22.16 -46.93 -24.05
C SER A 83 -22.94 -47.33 -22.80
N VAL A 84 -22.72 -46.61 -21.69
CA VAL A 84 -23.60 -46.60 -20.51
C VAL A 84 -24.20 -45.19 -20.39
N PRO A 85 -25.53 -45.05 -20.16
CA PRO A 85 -26.22 -43.77 -20.32
C PRO A 85 -25.93 -42.73 -19.23
N ALA A 86 -26.27 -41.49 -19.56
CA ALA A 86 -25.92 -40.26 -18.86
C ALA A 86 -26.10 -40.28 -17.34
N ARG A 87 -25.00 -40.04 -16.63
CA ARG A 87 -25.02 -39.44 -15.28
C ARG A 87 -24.70 -37.96 -15.43
N THR A 88 -25.59 -37.11 -14.93
CA THR A 88 -25.53 -35.64 -15.09
C THR A 88 -24.19 -35.12 -14.57
N ARG A 89 -23.25 -34.77 -15.45
CA ARG A 89 -22.03 -34.05 -15.04
C ARG A 89 -22.47 -32.72 -14.45
N ALA A 90 -22.27 -32.56 -13.14
CA ALA A 90 -22.37 -31.26 -12.50
C ALA A 90 -21.51 -30.28 -13.31
N ARG A 91 -22.11 -29.19 -13.80
CA ARG A 91 -21.34 -28.13 -14.46
C ARG A 91 -20.36 -27.61 -13.41
N GLY A 92 -19.07 -27.90 -13.59
CA GLY A 92 -18.02 -27.16 -12.90
C GLY A 92 -18.18 -25.66 -13.16
N PRO A 93 -17.63 -24.80 -12.30
CA PRO A 93 -17.73 -23.35 -12.46
C PRO A 93 -17.27 -22.99 -13.88
N ARG A 94 -18.19 -22.45 -14.68
CA ARG A 94 -17.85 -21.96 -16.02
C ARG A 94 -16.80 -20.86 -15.83
N PRO A 95 -15.67 -20.88 -16.55
CA PRO A 95 -14.74 -19.75 -16.50
C PRO A 95 -15.51 -18.51 -16.91
N PHE A 96 -15.53 -17.50 -16.05
CA PHE A 96 -16.10 -16.21 -16.39
C PHE A 96 -15.18 -15.56 -17.42
N ILE A 97 -15.65 -15.51 -18.66
CA ILE A 97 -15.00 -14.79 -19.74
C ILE A 97 -15.62 -13.38 -19.72
N LEU A 98 -14.80 -12.36 -19.47
CA LEU A 98 -15.22 -10.96 -19.66
C LEU A 98 -15.76 -10.80 -21.07
N SER A 99 -16.81 -10.00 -21.24
CA SER A 99 -17.27 -9.69 -22.59
C SER A 99 -16.11 -9.08 -23.39
N PRO A 100 -15.95 -9.37 -24.69
CA PRO A 100 -14.91 -8.73 -25.50
C PRO A 100 -14.95 -7.21 -25.41
N ALA A 101 -16.14 -6.63 -25.26
CA ALA A 101 -16.35 -5.21 -25.06
C ALA A 101 -15.84 -4.68 -23.70
N ASP A 102 -15.94 -5.45 -22.61
CA ASP A 102 -15.39 -5.06 -21.30
C ASP A 102 -13.87 -5.27 -21.24
N SER A 103 -13.37 -6.34 -21.86
CA SER A 103 -11.94 -6.62 -21.97
C SER A 103 -11.23 -5.51 -22.75
N ALA A 104 -11.80 -5.08 -23.89
CA ALA A 104 -11.25 -4.02 -24.74
C ALA A 104 -11.21 -2.61 -24.09
N LYS A 105 -11.79 -2.42 -22.89
CA LYS A 105 -11.65 -1.16 -22.12
C LYS A 105 -10.32 -1.06 -21.38
N TRP A 106 -9.54 -2.15 -21.32
CA TRP A 106 -8.25 -2.21 -20.65
C TRP A 106 -7.12 -2.51 -21.65
N PRO A 107 -5.90 -1.95 -21.45
CA PRO A 107 -5.56 -0.90 -20.48
C PRO A 107 -6.26 0.42 -20.82
N VAL A 108 -6.56 1.23 -19.81
CA VAL A 108 -7.21 2.53 -20.03
C VAL A 108 -6.25 3.49 -20.71
N LYS A 109 -6.73 4.25 -21.69
CA LYS A 109 -5.99 5.36 -22.31
C LYS A 109 -5.82 6.50 -21.29
N ALA A 110 -4.74 6.45 -20.53
CA ALA A 110 -4.34 7.43 -19.54
C ALA A 110 -3.29 8.43 -20.08
N PRO A 111 -3.04 9.56 -19.40
CA PRO A 111 -1.86 10.38 -19.63
C PRO A 111 -0.56 9.55 -19.50
N ALA A 112 0.48 9.96 -20.22
CA ALA A 112 1.80 9.33 -20.09
C ALA A 112 2.32 9.47 -18.64
N PRO A 113 2.86 8.39 -18.02
CA PRO A 113 3.48 8.46 -16.71
C PRO A 113 4.64 9.46 -16.69
N LEU A 114 4.79 10.22 -15.60
CA LEU A 114 5.91 11.13 -15.40
C LEU A 114 7.10 10.39 -14.75
N PRO A 115 8.33 10.94 -14.81
CA PRO A 115 9.46 10.39 -14.06
C PRO A 115 9.13 10.22 -12.57
N GLY A 116 9.44 9.04 -12.02
CA GLY A 116 9.08 8.67 -10.64
C GLY A 116 7.69 8.07 -10.47
N SER A 117 6.90 7.91 -11.54
CA SER A 117 5.66 7.12 -11.53
C SER A 117 5.92 5.68 -11.11
N LEU A 118 5.11 5.17 -10.18
CA LEU A 118 5.21 3.77 -9.71
C LEU A 118 4.56 2.77 -10.68
N LEU A 119 3.39 3.10 -11.24
CA LEU A 119 2.58 2.18 -12.04
C LEU A 119 2.68 2.57 -13.53
N PRO A 120 2.84 1.61 -14.46
CA PRO A 120 2.63 0.17 -14.27
C PRO A 120 3.88 -0.68 -13.97
N GLU A 121 5.07 -0.07 -13.87
CA GLU A 121 6.34 -0.80 -13.67
C GLU A 121 6.44 -1.57 -12.35
N HIS A 122 5.76 -1.07 -11.32
CA HIS A 122 5.71 -1.69 -10.01
C HIS A 122 4.37 -2.39 -9.76
N ARG A 123 4.39 -3.48 -8.97
CA ARG A 123 3.23 -3.91 -8.19
C ARG A 123 3.41 -3.43 -6.76
N ILE A 124 2.42 -2.72 -6.22
CA ILE A 124 2.43 -2.26 -4.83
C ILE A 124 1.83 -3.35 -3.94
N ILE A 125 2.53 -3.75 -2.89
CA ILE A 125 2.07 -4.76 -1.91
C ILE A 125 1.96 -4.09 -0.54
N ALA A 126 0.74 -3.95 -0.04
CA ALA A 126 0.44 -3.15 1.14
C ALA A 126 -0.05 -4.00 2.32
N TYR A 127 0.41 -3.68 3.53
CA TYR A 127 -0.25 -4.11 4.77
C TYR A 127 -1.19 -3.02 5.26
N TYR A 128 -2.46 -3.36 5.50
CA TYR A 128 -3.51 -2.43 5.91
C TYR A 128 -3.71 -2.41 7.42
N GLY A 129 -4.04 -1.24 7.93
CA GLY A 129 -4.74 -1.13 9.20
C GLY A 129 -4.38 0.06 10.07
N ASN A 130 -4.53 -0.13 11.38
CA ASN A 130 -4.19 0.86 12.37
C ASN A 130 -3.45 0.20 13.56
N PRO A 131 -2.18 0.56 13.84
CA PRO A 131 -1.39 -0.01 14.93
C PRO A 131 -1.98 0.12 16.34
N LEU A 132 -3.03 0.93 16.53
CA LEU A 132 -3.73 1.07 17.82
C LEU A 132 -4.93 0.11 17.98
N SER A 133 -5.19 -0.79 17.02
CA SER A 133 -6.34 -1.71 17.09
C SER A 133 -6.11 -3.05 16.39
N THR A 134 -6.10 -4.13 17.19
CA THR A 134 -6.09 -5.54 16.74
C THR A 134 -7.30 -5.95 15.89
N ARG A 135 -8.32 -5.09 15.76
CA ARG A 135 -9.52 -5.31 14.96
C ARG A 135 -9.52 -4.57 13.62
N MET A 136 -8.54 -3.71 13.37
CA MET A 136 -8.43 -2.90 12.15
C MET A 136 -7.19 -3.28 11.36
N GLY A 137 -7.17 -4.52 10.84
CA GLY A 137 -6.15 -5.03 9.92
C GLY A 137 -4.82 -5.48 10.53
N ILE A 138 -3.98 -6.10 9.69
CA ILE A 138 -2.72 -6.74 10.10
C ILE A 138 -1.78 -5.78 10.85
N MET A 139 -1.79 -4.49 10.51
CA MET A 139 -0.95 -3.47 11.17
C MET A 139 -1.22 -3.31 12.68
N GLY A 140 -2.41 -3.67 13.16
CA GLY A 140 -2.72 -3.70 14.59
C GLY A 140 -2.72 -5.10 15.21
N GLN A 141 -2.61 -6.16 14.40
CA GLN A 141 -2.62 -7.55 14.85
C GLN A 141 -1.22 -8.13 15.09
N VAL A 142 -0.20 -7.60 14.40
CA VAL A 142 1.19 -8.07 14.49
C VAL A 142 2.09 -6.90 14.92
N PRO A 143 2.96 -7.06 15.94
CA PRO A 143 3.90 -6.01 16.35
C PRO A 143 4.83 -5.60 15.19
N PRO A 144 5.26 -4.32 15.09
CA PRO A 144 6.04 -3.82 13.96
C PRO A 144 7.28 -4.66 13.62
N ASP A 145 8.05 -5.07 14.62
CA ASP A 145 9.29 -5.85 14.46
C ASP A 145 9.05 -7.22 13.80
N SER A 146 7.87 -7.82 14.00
CA SER A 146 7.44 -9.05 13.33
C SER A 146 6.66 -8.78 12.04
N MET A 147 5.97 -7.64 11.95
CA MET A 147 5.12 -7.26 10.83
C MET A 147 5.95 -6.87 9.59
N LEU A 148 6.98 -6.03 9.77
CA LEU A 148 7.76 -5.49 8.66
C LEU A 148 8.52 -6.59 7.90
N PRO A 149 9.24 -7.54 8.55
CA PRO A 149 9.85 -8.67 7.84
C PRO A 149 8.84 -9.60 7.16
N ARG A 150 7.62 -9.73 7.71
CA ARG A 150 6.54 -10.49 7.06
C ARG A 150 6.06 -9.81 5.77
N LEU A 151 5.91 -8.48 5.76
CA LEU A 151 5.58 -7.73 4.55
C LEU A 151 6.67 -7.88 3.48
N GLU A 152 7.94 -7.85 3.88
CA GLU A 152 9.07 -8.08 2.97
C GLU A 152 9.07 -9.49 2.36
N LYS A 153 8.75 -10.52 3.17
CA LYS A 153 8.56 -11.88 2.66
C LYS A 153 7.40 -11.97 1.65
N VAL A 154 6.23 -11.42 1.97
CA VAL A 154 5.07 -11.42 1.05
C VAL A 154 5.40 -10.63 -0.22
N ALA A 155 6.14 -9.53 -0.12
CA ALA A 155 6.63 -8.79 -1.28
C ALA A 155 7.57 -9.64 -2.17
N MET A 156 8.43 -10.48 -1.59
CA MET A 156 9.26 -11.42 -2.35
C MET A 156 8.43 -12.53 -3.03
N GLU A 157 7.42 -13.08 -2.35
CA GLU A 157 6.48 -14.05 -2.95
C GLU A 157 5.83 -13.46 -4.22
N TRP A 158 5.37 -12.20 -4.16
CA TRP A 158 4.84 -11.49 -5.33
C TRP A 158 5.87 -11.19 -6.42
N ALA A 159 7.12 -10.93 -6.08
CA ALA A 159 8.19 -10.68 -7.05
C ALA A 159 8.62 -11.97 -7.78
N LEU A 160 8.57 -13.12 -7.09
CA LEU A 160 8.82 -14.43 -7.68
C LEU A 160 7.69 -14.83 -8.64
N ALA A 161 6.44 -14.56 -8.28
CA ALA A 161 5.27 -14.84 -9.10
C ALA A 161 5.15 -13.98 -10.38
N ASP A 162 5.68 -12.74 -10.34
CA ASP A 162 5.67 -11.81 -11.47
C ASP A 162 7.02 -11.11 -11.61
N ARG A 163 7.94 -11.78 -12.32
CA ARG A 163 9.30 -11.28 -12.58
C ARG A 163 9.35 -10.13 -13.60
N GLU A 164 8.22 -9.73 -14.22
CA GLU A 164 8.18 -8.55 -15.11
C GLU A 164 8.14 -7.23 -14.34
N ARG A 165 7.71 -7.25 -13.07
CA ARG A 165 7.45 -6.06 -12.26
C ARG A 165 8.28 -6.02 -11.00
N LYS A 166 8.71 -4.81 -10.64
CA LYS A 166 9.32 -4.54 -9.34
C LYS A 166 8.24 -4.53 -8.27
N VAL A 167 8.47 -5.07 -7.08
CA VAL A 167 7.49 -4.99 -6.00
C VAL A 167 7.82 -3.82 -5.08
N MET A 168 6.88 -2.89 -4.88
CA MET A 168 7.01 -1.79 -3.93
C MET A 168 6.20 -2.09 -2.66
N PRO A 169 6.83 -2.41 -1.52
CA PRO A 169 6.11 -2.64 -0.28
C PRO A 169 5.52 -1.33 0.27
N ALA A 170 4.39 -1.43 0.96
CA ALA A 170 3.66 -0.28 1.49
C ALA A 170 3.01 -0.54 2.85
N LEU A 171 2.87 0.52 3.65
CA LEU A 171 2.01 0.54 4.85
C LEU A 171 0.78 1.40 4.56
N HIS A 172 -0.42 0.85 4.74
CA HIS A 172 -1.67 1.54 4.46
C HIS A 172 -2.41 1.85 5.77
N LEU A 173 -2.11 3.02 6.32
CA LEU A 173 -2.57 3.47 7.63
C LEU A 173 -3.95 4.11 7.54
N ILE A 174 -4.90 3.64 8.35
CA ILE A 174 -6.18 4.34 8.58
C ILE A 174 -5.90 5.61 9.40
N ALA A 175 -5.66 6.71 8.69
CA ALA A 175 -5.29 8.01 9.25
C ALA A 175 -6.52 8.78 9.77
N THR A 176 -7.67 8.61 9.13
CA THR A 176 -8.97 9.01 9.66
C THR A 176 -9.87 7.79 9.78
N VAL A 177 -10.21 7.41 11.02
CA VAL A 177 -10.97 6.20 11.36
C VAL A 177 -12.44 6.57 11.60
N ALA A 178 -13.36 5.95 10.87
CA ALA A 178 -14.79 6.16 11.08
C ALA A 178 -15.25 5.60 12.44
N GLN A 179 -16.26 6.24 13.04
CA GLN A 179 -16.72 5.95 14.40
C GLN A 179 -18.20 5.59 14.43
N GLY A 180 -18.56 4.58 15.21
CA GLY A 180 -19.97 4.22 15.45
C GLY A 180 -20.73 5.21 16.36
N LYS A 181 -20.04 6.21 16.92
CA LYS A 181 -20.60 7.29 17.76
C LYS A 181 -20.12 8.65 17.24
N PRO A 182 -20.91 9.73 17.40
CA PRO A 182 -20.43 11.07 17.09
C PRO A 182 -19.33 11.47 18.08
N GLY A 183 -18.18 11.92 17.58
CA GLY A 183 -17.20 12.67 18.37
C GLY A 183 -17.67 14.10 18.66
N SER A 184 -16.84 14.93 19.30
CA SER A 184 -17.17 16.32 19.66
C SER A 184 -17.67 17.16 18.48
N ALA A 185 -17.02 17.04 17.31
CA ALA A 185 -17.43 17.71 16.08
C ALA A 185 -18.68 17.10 15.39
N LYS A 186 -19.32 16.09 16.01
CA LYS A 186 -20.45 15.30 15.47
C LYS A 186 -20.18 14.63 14.11
N LYS A 187 -18.91 14.51 13.70
CA LYS A 187 -18.50 14.00 12.38
C LYS A 187 -18.38 12.48 12.22
N TYR A 188 -18.67 11.69 13.26
CA TYR A 188 -18.53 10.21 13.23
C TYR A 188 -17.15 9.73 12.71
N ARG A 189 -16.08 10.45 13.05
CA ARG A 189 -14.70 10.14 12.67
C ARG A 189 -13.71 10.53 13.76
N LEU A 190 -12.58 9.83 13.84
CA LEU A 190 -11.44 10.10 14.70
C LEU A 190 -10.19 10.24 13.82
N ARG A 191 -9.50 11.38 13.91
CA ARG A 191 -8.20 11.57 13.24
C ARG A 191 -7.09 10.98 14.10
N MET A 192 -6.15 10.29 13.48
CA MET A 192 -4.92 9.86 14.15
C MET A 192 -4.00 11.05 14.42
N THR A 193 -3.14 10.93 15.41
CA THR A 193 -2.19 11.99 15.78
C THR A 193 -1.01 12.02 14.82
N ASP A 194 -0.44 13.21 14.64
CA ASP A 194 0.80 13.44 13.90
C ASP A 194 1.93 12.51 14.36
N SER A 195 2.01 12.23 15.67
CA SER A 195 2.96 11.28 16.25
C SER A 195 2.79 9.86 15.69
N LEU A 196 1.54 9.36 15.55
CA LEU A 196 1.30 8.04 14.94
C LEU A 196 1.62 8.05 13.44
N ILE A 197 1.19 9.08 12.71
CA ILE A 197 1.42 9.18 11.25
C ILE A 197 2.92 9.25 10.97
N ASN A 198 3.67 10.07 11.71
CA ASN A 198 5.13 10.16 11.62
C ASN A 198 5.82 8.82 11.93
N ARG A 199 5.39 8.11 12.98
CA ARG A 199 5.96 6.81 13.36
C ARG A 199 5.76 5.74 12.28
N VAL A 200 4.60 5.72 11.61
CA VAL A 200 4.35 4.78 10.51
C VAL A 200 5.12 5.20 9.24
N ALA A 201 5.21 6.51 8.97
CA ALA A 201 6.02 7.04 7.88
C ALA A 201 7.51 6.68 8.03
N SER A 202 8.08 6.81 9.24
CA SER A 202 9.51 6.50 9.45
C SER A 202 9.84 5.02 9.21
N TRP A 203 8.97 4.09 9.61
CA TRP A 203 9.15 2.66 9.34
C TRP A 203 9.30 2.35 7.84
N ALA A 204 8.53 3.03 7.00
CA ALA A 204 8.60 2.90 5.54
C ALA A 204 9.81 3.65 4.96
N GLU A 205 10.06 4.88 5.42
CA GLU A 205 11.17 5.73 4.98
C GLU A 205 12.54 5.08 5.20
N GLU A 206 12.76 4.47 6.37
CA GLU A 206 13.95 3.68 6.72
C GLU A 206 14.24 2.58 5.70
N ARG A 207 13.19 1.97 5.15
CA ARG A 207 13.24 0.81 4.25
C ARG A 207 13.17 1.18 2.76
N GLY A 208 12.92 2.44 2.42
CA GLY A 208 12.67 2.86 1.04
C GLY A 208 11.28 2.46 0.51
N TRP A 209 10.34 2.21 1.43
CA TRP A 209 8.95 1.83 1.14
C TRP A 209 8.05 3.06 1.14
N ILE A 210 6.78 2.88 0.77
CA ILE A 210 5.76 3.95 0.72
C ILE A 210 4.68 3.80 1.80
N VAL A 211 3.93 4.88 2.06
CA VAL A 211 2.79 4.89 2.99
C VAL A 211 1.55 5.45 2.29
N PHE A 212 0.40 4.81 2.51
CA PHE A 212 -0.91 5.37 2.18
C PHE A 212 -1.59 5.88 3.45
N LEU A 213 -2.11 7.11 3.40
CA LEU A 213 -2.96 7.68 4.44
C LEU A 213 -4.41 7.52 4.01
N ASP A 214 -5.14 6.67 4.72
CA ASP A 214 -6.51 6.29 4.40
C ASP A 214 -7.53 7.15 5.16
N ILE A 215 -8.56 7.60 4.43
CA ILE A 215 -9.61 8.46 4.94
C ILE A 215 -10.97 7.76 4.91
N GLN A 216 -11.46 7.42 6.10
CA GLN A 216 -12.84 7.04 6.36
C GLN A 216 -13.62 8.27 6.84
N THR A 217 -14.26 9.00 5.92
CA THR A 217 -14.74 10.38 6.17
C THR A 217 -15.85 10.51 7.23
N GLY A 218 -16.67 9.48 7.44
CA GLY A 218 -17.84 9.56 8.32
C GLY A 218 -18.85 10.58 7.79
N HIS A 219 -19.19 11.59 8.59
CA HIS A 219 -20.04 12.73 8.20
C HIS A 219 -19.21 13.97 7.76
N SER A 220 -17.91 13.78 7.56
CA SER A 220 -17.02 14.82 7.04
C SER A 220 -16.96 14.81 5.51
N THR A 221 -16.18 15.71 4.91
CA THR A 221 -15.90 15.73 3.47
C THR A 221 -14.48 15.29 3.21
N VAL A 222 -14.20 14.78 1.99
CA VAL A 222 -12.84 14.45 1.56
C VAL A 222 -11.89 15.65 1.73
N ALA A 223 -12.31 16.85 1.32
CA ALA A 223 -11.56 18.09 1.52
C ALA A 223 -11.09 18.31 2.97
N ALA A 224 -12.04 18.27 3.92
CA ALA A 224 -11.78 18.60 5.32
C ALA A 224 -10.93 17.54 6.04
N GLU A 225 -10.85 16.33 5.51
CA GLU A 225 -9.98 15.26 6.04
C GLU A 225 -8.64 15.15 5.31
N ILE A 226 -8.49 15.66 4.08
CA ILE A 226 -7.19 15.82 3.40
C ILE A 226 -6.39 17.00 4.00
N GLU A 227 -7.06 18.12 4.32
CA GLU A 227 -6.44 19.33 4.88
C GLU A 227 -5.42 19.07 6.02
N PRO A 228 -5.74 18.33 7.10
CA PRO A 228 -4.77 18.02 8.16
C PRO A 228 -3.66 17.05 7.73
N LEU A 229 -3.79 16.38 6.58
CA LEU A 229 -2.81 15.42 6.07
C LEU A 229 -1.81 16.04 5.08
N LEU A 230 -2.06 17.28 4.61
CA LEU A 230 -1.17 17.99 3.67
C LEU A 230 0.30 17.98 4.10
N PRO A 231 0.68 18.25 5.38
CA PRO A 231 2.09 18.25 5.81
C PRO A 231 2.80 16.89 5.73
N PHE A 232 2.05 15.79 5.62
CA PHE A 232 2.60 14.45 5.38
C PHE A 232 2.64 14.12 3.90
N LEU A 233 1.62 14.54 3.13
CA LEU A 233 1.53 14.32 1.68
C LEU A 233 2.61 15.07 0.88
N THR A 234 3.24 16.10 1.45
CA THR A 234 4.46 16.74 0.89
C THR A 234 5.67 15.81 0.83
N ARG A 235 5.69 14.69 1.55
CA ARG A 235 6.79 13.71 1.51
C ARG A 235 6.67 12.84 0.26
N PRO A 236 7.77 12.54 -0.46
CA PRO A 236 7.70 11.81 -1.72
C PRO A 236 7.03 10.43 -1.58
N HIS A 237 7.31 9.72 -0.48
CA HIS A 237 6.84 8.36 -0.19
C HIS A 237 5.43 8.27 0.42
N VAL A 238 4.75 9.39 0.63
CA VAL A 238 3.40 9.41 1.24
C VAL A 238 2.35 9.66 0.17
N HIS A 239 1.35 8.79 0.16
CA HIS A 239 0.24 8.70 -0.79
C HIS A 239 -1.10 8.73 -0.05
N LEU A 240 -2.21 8.76 -0.80
CA LEU A 240 -3.55 8.91 -0.24
C LEU A 240 -4.44 7.72 -0.60
N ALA A 241 -5.33 7.36 0.32
CA ALA A 241 -6.42 6.45 0.05
C ALA A 241 -7.75 7.01 0.55
N LEU A 242 -8.82 6.71 -0.17
CA LEU A 242 -10.18 7.08 0.16
C LEU A 242 -11.02 5.83 0.36
N ASP A 243 -11.83 5.84 1.42
CA ASP A 243 -12.71 4.73 1.78
C ASP A 243 -14.19 5.15 1.68
N PRO A 244 -14.82 4.95 0.50
CA PRO A 244 -16.24 5.20 0.32
C PRO A 244 -17.17 4.34 1.18
N GLU A 245 -16.72 3.23 1.78
CA GLU A 245 -17.58 2.42 2.67
C GLU A 245 -18.07 3.27 3.85
N PHE A 246 -17.24 4.19 4.32
CA PHE A 246 -17.54 5.03 5.49
C PHE A 246 -17.99 6.47 5.12
N ALA A 247 -18.22 6.77 3.84
CA ALA A 247 -18.71 8.06 3.38
C ALA A 247 -20.24 8.20 3.60
N MET A 248 -20.61 8.71 4.77
CA MET A 248 -22.01 8.85 5.24
C MET A 248 -22.59 10.25 4.93
N LYS A 249 -22.41 10.74 3.70
CA LYS A 249 -22.90 12.07 3.27
C LYS A 249 -24.42 12.25 3.46
N GLY A 250 -25.19 11.20 3.23
CA GLY A 250 -26.65 11.16 3.46
C GLY A 250 -27.04 10.92 4.93
N GLY A 251 -26.11 11.02 5.87
CA GLY A 251 -26.28 10.58 7.26
C GLY A 251 -26.21 9.06 7.41
N GLY A 252 -26.73 8.54 8.51
CA GLY A 252 -26.52 7.15 8.94
C GLY A 252 -25.30 7.01 9.85
N ILE A 253 -25.03 5.80 10.35
CA ILE A 253 -23.89 5.52 11.23
C ILE A 253 -22.88 4.67 10.45
N PRO A 254 -21.59 5.06 10.36
CA PRO A 254 -20.58 4.27 9.68
C PRO A 254 -20.52 2.83 10.25
N GLY A 255 -20.36 1.83 9.37
CA GLY A 255 -20.39 0.42 9.74
C GLY A 255 -21.78 -0.17 10.04
N LYS A 256 -22.87 0.63 10.01
CA LYS A 256 -24.26 0.11 9.99
C LYS A 256 -24.88 0.07 8.60
N ARG A 257 -24.32 0.83 7.66
CA ARG A 257 -24.69 0.88 6.24
C ARG A 257 -23.42 1.16 5.44
N ILE A 258 -23.41 0.76 4.18
CA ILE A 258 -22.34 1.08 3.23
C ILE A 258 -22.57 2.51 2.72
N GLY A 259 -21.51 3.30 2.71
CA GLY A 259 -21.48 4.69 2.27
C GLY A 259 -21.41 4.85 0.75
N THR A 260 -21.29 6.10 0.32
CA THR A 260 -21.16 6.47 -1.09
C THR A 260 -20.28 7.71 -1.22
N MET A 261 -19.33 7.63 -2.15
CA MET A 261 -18.49 8.73 -2.61
C MET A 261 -18.71 8.92 -4.12
N ASP A 262 -18.65 10.16 -4.59
CA ASP A 262 -18.77 10.46 -6.02
C ASP A 262 -17.41 10.76 -6.67
N ALA A 263 -17.33 10.57 -7.98
CA ALA A 263 -16.20 11.01 -8.80
C ALA A 263 -15.84 12.49 -8.59
N GLU A 264 -16.78 13.38 -8.25
CA GLU A 264 -16.46 14.77 -7.88
C GLU A 264 -15.46 14.87 -6.71
N GLU A 265 -15.60 14.01 -5.68
CA GLU A 265 -14.72 13.98 -4.52
C GLU A 265 -13.36 13.34 -4.83
N VAL A 266 -13.37 12.27 -5.62
CA VAL A 266 -12.13 11.66 -6.13
C VAL A 266 -11.37 12.68 -6.97
N ASN A 267 -12.06 13.43 -7.84
CA ASN A 267 -11.48 14.53 -8.61
C ASN A 267 -10.96 15.67 -7.73
N GLN A 268 -11.57 15.93 -6.57
CA GLN A 268 -11.04 16.89 -5.60
C GLN A 268 -9.71 16.41 -4.99
N ALA A 269 -9.63 15.13 -4.61
CA ALA A 269 -8.39 14.54 -4.13
C ALA A 269 -7.29 14.54 -5.21
N ILE A 270 -7.62 14.20 -6.46
CA ILE A 270 -6.70 14.27 -7.60
C ILE A 270 -6.13 15.68 -7.78
N ARG A 271 -6.97 16.73 -7.74
CA ARG A 271 -6.49 18.12 -7.85
C ARG A 271 -5.50 18.46 -6.73
N VAL A 272 -5.88 18.25 -5.47
CA VAL A 272 -5.02 18.56 -4.32
C VAL A 272 -3.68 17.81 -4.38
N LEU A 273 -3.69 16.53 -4.75
CA LEU A 273 -2.45 15.74 -4.91
C LEU A 273 -1.60 16.23 -6.10
N GLY A 274 -2.20 16.59 -7.23
CA GLY A 274 -1.50 17.14 -8.39
C GLY A 274 -0.88 18.52 -8.11
N ASP A 275 -1.58 19.36 -7.33
CA ASP A 275 -1.08 20.67 -6.91
C ASP A 275 0.13 20.51 -5.97
N LEU A 276 0.05 19.62 -4.96
CA LEU A 276 1.19 19.27 -4.09
C LEU A 276 2.40 18.73 -4.88
N VAL A 277 2.16 17.88 -5.90
CA VAL A 277 3.22 17.38 -6.79
C VAL A 277 3.93 18.51 -7.51
N THR A 278 3.18 19.52 -7.93
CA THR A 278 3.71 20.66 -8.70
C THR A 278 4.44 21.65 -7.80
N GLU A 279 3.84 22.01 -6.66
CA GLU A 279 4.38 22.97 -5.69
C GLU A 279 5.68 22.46 -5.05
N HIS A 280 5.69 21.20 -4.60
CA HIS A 280 6.83 20.61 -3.89
C HIS A 280 7.75 19.76 -4.79
N LYS A 281 7.51 19.73 -6.11
CA LYS A 281 8.31 18.99 -7.12
C LYS A 281 8.46 17.50 -6.79
N LEU A 282 7.35 16.87 -6.41
CA LEU A 282 7.32 15.47 -5.95
C LEU A 282 7.24 14.50 -7.13
N PRO A 283 7.61 13.22 -6.96
CA PRO A 283 7.15 12.17 -7.85
C PRO A 283 5.60 12.08 -7.83
N PRO A 284 4.98 11.57 -8.91
CA PRO A 284 3.53 11.36 -8.98
C PRO A 284 2.96 10.59 -7.78
N LYS A 285 1.79 11.01 -7.31
CA LYS A 285 1.10 10.35 -6.20
C LYS A 285 0.28 9.17 -6.69
N VAL A 286 0.14 8.15 -5.86
CA VAL A 286 -0.89 7.13 -6.01
C VAL A 286 -2.11 7.54 -5.19
N LEU A 287 -3.30 7.46 -5.77
CA LEU A 287 -4.58 7.60 -5.10
C LEU A 287 -5.33 6.26 -5.17
N VAL A 288 -5.52 5.61 -4.03
CA VAL A 288 -6.31 4.39 -3.92
C VAL A 288 -7.75 4.75 -3.54
N VAL A 289 -8.74 4.12 -4.18
CA VAL A 289 -10.16 4.27 -3.83
C VAL A 289 -10.79 2.89 -3.67
N HIS A 290 -11.29 2.59 -2.47
CA HIS A 290 -11.88 1.28 -2.16
C HIS A 290 -13.27 1.10 -2.78
N ARG A 291 -13.55 -0.11 -3.28
CA ARG A 291 -14.84 -0.48 -3.88
C ARG A 291 -15.11 -1.97 -3.77
N PHE A 292 -16.24 -2.35 -3.20
CA PHE A 292 -16.77 -3.72 -3.27
C PHE A 292 -18.24 -3.82 -3.65
N THR A 293 -18.90 -2.69 -3.92
CA THR A 293 -20.20 -2.63 -4.59
C THR A 293 -20.22 -1.46 -5.57
N ARG A 294 -21.09 -1.51 -6.60
CA ARG A 294 -21.25 -0.37 -7.55
C ARG A 294 -21.69 0.93 -6.87
N LYS A 295 -22.49 0.87 -5.79
CA LYS A 295 -23.05 2.07 -5.13
C LYS A 295 -22.07 2.79 -4.20
N MET A 296 -20.91 2.19 -3.89
CA MET A 296 -19.88 2.85 -3.09
C MET A 296 -19.21 4.01 -3.84
N LEU A 297 -18.98 3.85 -5.14
CA LEU A 297 -18.29 4.84 -5.96
C LEU A 297 -19.11 5.12 -7.22
N THR A 298 -19.75 6.29 -7.27
CA THR A 298 -20.61 6.71 -8.37
C THR A 298 -19.85 7.49 -9.45
N ASN A 299 -20.40 7.48 -10.67
CA ASN A 299 -19.94 8.29 -11.80
C ASN A 299 -18.45 8.12 -12.15
N THR A 300 -17.89 6.90 -12.02
CA THR A 300 -16.46 6.63 -12.25
C THR A 300 -15.91 7.11 -13.59
N ASP A 301 -16.75 7.11 -14.62
CA ASP A 301 -16.38 7.55 -15.97
C ASP A 301 -16.14 9.07 -16.04
N SER A 302 -16.53 9.82 -14.99
CA SER A 302 -16.24 11.24 -14.78
C SER A 302 -14.96 11.49 -13.96
N ILE A 303 -14.22 10.44 -13.55
CA ILE A 303 -12.92 10.61 -12.89
C ILE A 303 -11.90 11.11 -13.92
N ARG A 304 -11.31 12.27 -13.67
CA ARG A 304 -10.39 12.97 -14.58
C ARG A 304 -8.96 12.62 -14.21
N LEU A 305 -8.33 11.78 -15.01
CA LEU A 305 -6.93 11.36 -14.81
C LEU A 305 -5.96 12.54 -15.01
N ASP A 306 -4.90 12.56 -14.22
CA ASP A 306 -3.84 13.57 -14.25
C ASP A 306 -2.47 12.85 -14.27
N PRO A 307 -1.51 13.23 -15.11
CA PRO A 307 -0.18 12.59 -15.13
C PRO A 307 0.57 12.67 -13.79
N ARG A 308 0.18 13.60 -12.89
CA ARG A 308 0.72 13.76 -11.53
C ARG A 308 0.08 12.81 -10.51
N VAL A 309 -1.03 12.14 -10.84
CA VAL A 309 -1.78 11.28 -9.91
C VAL A 309 -2.27 9.99 -10.58
N GLN A 310 -1.70 8.87 -10.17
CA GLN A 310 -2.11 7.52 -10.59
C GLN A 310 -3.29 7.02 -9.75
N VAL A 311 -4.42 6.73 -10.38
CA VAL A 311 -5.64 6.28 -9.70
C VAL A 311 -5.77 4.77 -9.73
N VAL A 312 -5.95 4.17 -8.56
CA VAL A 312 -6.20 2.74 -8.34
C VAL A 312 -7.61 2.56 -7.78
N ILE A 313 -8.47 1.80 -8.47
CA ILE A 313 -9.72 1.34 -7.85
C ILE A 313 -9.52 -0.06 -7.30
N GLN A 314 -9.64 -0.21 -5.99
CA GLN A 314 -9.30 -1.42 -5.27
C GLN A 314 -10.56 -2.23 -4.93
N MET A 315 -10.55 -3.53 -5.27
CA MET A 315 -11.53 -4.48 -4.75
C MET A 315 -11.28 -4.72 -3.26
N ASP A 316 -12.23 -4.28 -2.43
CA ASP A 316 -12.14 -4.28 -0.96
C ASP A 316 -13.17 -5.22 -0.29
N GLY A 317 -13.71 -6.18 -1.05
CA GLY A 317 -14.69 -7.14 -0.56
C GLY A 317 -14.00 -8.39 -0.01
N PHE A 318 -14.56 -8.98 1.05
CA PHE A 318 -14.10 -10.25 1.61
C PHE A 318 -15.00 -11.42 1.19
N GLY A 319 -14.47 -12.63 1.29
CA GLY A 319 -15.18 -13.89 1.02
C GLY A 319 -14.28 -14.93 0.36
N SER A 320 -14.80 -16.14 0.17
CA SER A 320 -14.07 -17.24 -0.48
C SER A 320 -13.47 -16.82 -1.83
N PRO A 321 -12.41 -17.48 -2.32
CA PRO A 321 -11.69 -17.07 -3.53
C PRO A 321 -12.60 -16.85 -4.75
N TYR A 322 -13.61 -17.71 -4.94
CA TYR A 322 -14.55 -17.57 -6.05
C TYR A 322 -15.45 -16.33 -5.91
N LEU A 323 -15.96 -16.03 -4.71
CA LEU A 323 -16.80 -14.85 -4.47
C LEU A 323 -16.01 -13.56 -4.73
N LYS A 324 -14.71 -13.55 -4.40
CA LYS A 324 -13.85 -12.40 -4.64
C LYS A 324 -13.48 -12.20 -6.08
N GLN A 325 -13.18 -13.28 -6.80
CA GLN A 325 -13.00 -13.21 -8.25
C GLN A 325 -14.27 -12.68 -8.93
N ASP A 326 -15.45 -13.19 -8.54
CA ASP A 326 -16.73 -12.74 -9.11
C ASP A 326 -17.03 -11.28 -8.73
N ALA A 327 -16.82 -10.87 -7.48
CA ALA A 327 -16.98 -9.46 -7.09
C ALA A 327 -15.97 -8.53 -7.79
N TYR A 328 -14.76 -8.99 -8.12
CA TYR A 328 -13.83 -8.26 -8.98
C TYR A 328 -14.37 -8.10 -10.41
N ARG A 329 -14.85 -9.20 -10.99
CA ARG A 329 -15.46 -9.28 -12.33
C ARG A 329 -16.73 -8.44 -12.46
N PHE A 330 -17.53 -8.31 -11.40
CA PHE A 330 -18.75 -7.51 -11.40
C PHE A 330 -18.51 -6.04 -11.06
N TRP A 331 -17.59 -5.72 -10.15
CA TRP A 331 -17.46 -4.37 -9.60
C TRP A 331 -16.20 -3.61 -10.01
N ILE A 332 -15.15 -4.28 -10.50
CA ILE A 332 -13.92 -3.63 -10.98
C ILE A 332 -13.83 -3.67 -12.50
N SER A 333 -13.75 -4.86 -13.10
CA SER A 333 -13.43 -5.03 -14.52
C SER A 333 -14.33 -4.25 -15.49
N PRO A 334 -15.67 -4.14 -15.31
CA PRO A 334 -16.53 -3.43 -16.26
C PRO A 334 -16.49 -1.89 -16.12
N TYR A 335 -15.90 -1.39 -15.03
CA TYR A 335 -15.86 0.02 -14.61
C TYR A 335 -14.41 0.52 -14.50
N PRO A 336 -13.70 0.65 -15.64
CA PRO A 336 -12.31 1.09 -15.71
C PRO A 336 -12.13 2.54 -15.23
N VAL A 337 -10.95 2.83 -14.68
CA VAL A 337 -10.53 4.20 -14.35
C VAL A 337 -9.09 4.45 -14.80
N GLN A 338 -8.11 3.75 -14.22
CA GLN A 338 -6.72 3.76 -14.72
C GLN A 338 -6.00 2.46 -14.38
N TYR A 339 -5.89 2.18 -13.07
CA TYR A 339 -5.35 0.92 -12.55
C TYR A 339 -6.35 0.25 -11.60
N ALA A 340 -6.15 -1.05 -11.39
CA ALA A 340 -6.98 -1.85 -10.51
C ALA A 340 -6.16 -2.43 -9.34
N GLY A 341 -6.82 -2.63 -8.21
CA GLY A 341 -6.25 -3.27 -7.03
C GLY A 341 -7.13 -4.38 -6.46
N PHE A 342 -6.56 -5.22 -5.62
CA PHE A 342 -7.24 -6.37 -5.01
C PHE A 342 -6.79 -6.57 -3.57
N LYS A 343 -7.74 -6.65 -2.63
CA LYS A 343 -7.44 -6.95 -1.23
C LYS A 343 -7.47 -8.44 -0.96
N LEU A 344 -6.77 -8.87 0.08
CA LEU A 344 -6.74 -10.22 0.63
C LEU A 344 -6.90 -10.13 2.16
N PHE A 345 -7.90 -10.81 2.71
CA PHE A 345 -8.18 -10.83 4.15
C PHE A 345 -7.77 -12.18 4.72
N TYR A 346 -6.69 -12.23 5.50
CA TYR A 346 -6.09 -13.49 6.00
C TYR A 346 -7.06 -14.38 6.78
N LYS A 347 -8.12 -13.80 7.34
CA LYS A 347 -9.12 -14.48 8.18
C LYS A 347 -10.47 -14.69 7.49
N ASN A 348 -10.83 -13.84 6.54
CA ASN A 348 -12.18 -13.78 5.96
C ASN A 348 -12.28 -14.43 4.58
N ASP A 349 -11.16 -14.59 3.87
CA ASP A 349 -11.17 -15.01 2.46
C ASP A 349 -10.99 -16.53 2.25
N ARG A 350 -11.00 -17.30 3.34
CA ARG A 350 -10.75 -18.74 3.31
C ARG A 350 -11.92 -19.51 2.71
N ASP A 351 -11.65 -20.58 1.97
CA ASP A 351 -12.69 -21.47 1.47
C ASP A 351 -13.29 -22.27 2.66
N PRO A 352 -14.61 -22.18 2.93
CA PRO A 352 -15.22 -22.97 4.00
C PRO A 352 -15.14 -24.49 3.78
N ARG A 353 -14.82 -24.94 2.55
CA ARG A 353 -14.71 -26.36 2.17
C ARG A 353 -13.34 -26.97 2.43
N THR A 354 -12.28 -26.18 2.61
CA THR A 354 -10.94 -26.69 2.99
C THR A 354 -10.82 -27.00 4.49
N LYS A 355 -11.93 -26.87 5.24
CA LYS A 355 -12.07 -27.46 6.59
C LYS A 355 -12.20 -28.97 6.51
N THR A 356 -11.11 -29.65 6.14
CA THR A 356 -11.02 -31.11 6.18
C THR A 356 -11.12 -31.59 7.63
N ALA A 357 -12.20 -32.28 7.98
CA ALA A 357 -12.34 -32.89 9.30
C ALA A 357 -11.27 -33.98 9.48
N GLY A 358 -10.38 -33.80 10.46
CA GLY A 358 -9.38 -34.81 10.84
C GLY A 358 -7.97 -34.62 10.28
N PHE A 359 -7.65 -33.51 9.59
CA PHE A 359 -6.26 -33.15 9.31
C PHE A 359 -5.76 -32.17 10.38
N GLU A 360 -5.00 -32.67 11.37
CA GLU A 360 -4.20 -31.78 12.19
C GLU A 360 -3.14 -31.11 11.29
N PRO A 361 -3.07 -29.77 11.24
CA PRO A 361 -1.96 -29.12 10.55
C PRO A 361 -0.66 -29.52 11.27
N THR A 362 0.33 -30.00 10.52
CA THR A 362 1.64 -30.44 11.04
C THR A 362 2.53 -29.29 11.54
N CYS A 363 1.92 -28.14 11.86
CA CYS A 363 2.55 -27.05 12.58
C CYS A 363 2.65 -27.43 14.06
N GLY A 364 3.87 -27.65 14.54
CA GLY A 364 4.15 -27.97 15.94
C GLY A 364 3.59 -26.94 16.93
N PRO A 365 3.46 -27.30 18.21
CA PRO A 365 2.73 -26.49 19.18
C PRO A 365 3.41 -25.13 19.42
N VAL A 366 2.60 -24.08 19.24
CA VAL A 366 2.85 -22.68 19.64
C VAL A 366 3.88 -21.89 18.81
N THR A 367 3.42 -21.26 17.71
CA THR A 367 3.59 -19.81 17.47
C THR A 367 2.55 -19.27 16.47
N TYR A 368 2.29 -17.95 16.49
CA TYR A 368 1.40 -17.25 15.56
C TYR A 368 2.06 -17.01 14.19
N GLU A 369 2.35 -18.09 13.46
CA GLU A 369 2.78 -18.02 12.05
C GLU A 369 1.56 -17.90 11.11
N LEU A 370 1.11 -16.67 10.92
CA LEU A 370 0.34 -16.30 9.71
C LEU A 370 1.33 -16.13 8.55
N VAL A 371 1.82 -17.28 8.08
CA VAL A 371 2.65 -17.47 6.90
C VAL A 371 1.97 -18.58 6.10
N GLY A 372 1.84 -18.40 4.78
CA GLY A 372 1.07 -19.32 3.95
C GLY A 372 1.71 -20.72 3.87
N CYS A 373 1.22 -21.66 4.68
CA CYS A 373 1.17 -23.06 4.28
C CYS A 373 0.02 -23.20 3.27
N GLY A 374 0.32 -23.72 2.07
CA GLY A 374 -0.48 -23.57 0.84
C GLY A 374 -1.88 -24.20 0.77
N ASP A 375 -2.53 -24.47 1.90
CA ASP A 375 -3.88 -25.05 2.01
C ASP A 375 -4.86 -24.20 2.85
N ASP A 376 -4.47 -23.00 3.30
CA ASP A 376 -5.31 -22.14 4.15
C ASP A 376 -6.53 -21.52 3.43
N GLY A 377 -6.57 -21.63 2.10
CA GLY A 377 -7.66 -21.19 1.23
C GLY A 377 -7.60 -19.72 0.81
N LEU A 378 -6.52 -18.98 1.12
CA LEU A 378 -6.29 -17.65 0.57
C LEU A 378 -5.76 -17.74 -0.87
N MET A 379 -6.06 -16.74 -1.72
CA MET A 379 -5.52 -16.73 -3.09
C MET A 379 -4.02 -16.44 -3.10
N THR A 380 -3.25 -17.30 -3.78
CA THR A 380 -1.80 -17.07 -4.00
C THR A 380 -1.55 -15.96 -5.03
N PRO A 381 -0.35 -15.37 -5.09
CA PRO A 381 0.01 -14.41 -6.13
C PRO A 381 -0.30 -14.90 -7.56
N GLU A 382 0.07 -16.14 -7.89
CA GLU A 382 -0.15 -16.76 -9.20
C GLU A 382 -1.64 -16.91 -9.50
N GLN A 383 -2.46 -17.27 -8.50
CA GLN A 383 -3.91 -17.37 -8.65
C GLN A 383 -4.54 -15.99 -8.89
N VAL A 384 -4.07 -14.94 -8.22
CA VAL A 384 -4.56 -13.57 -8.45
C VAL A 384 -4.16 -13.09 -9.84
N ILE A 385 -2.91 -13.29 -10.25
CA ILE A 385 -2.39 -12.89 -11.57
C ILE A 385 -3.11 -13.66 -12.70
N GLY A 386 -3.30 -14.97 -12.54
CA GLY A 386 -3.85 -15.84 -13.58
C GLY A 386 -5.39 -15.86 -13.69
N SER A 387 -6.13 -15.36 -12.70
CA SER A 387 -7.62 -15.46 -12.68
C SER A 387 -8.37 -14.12 -12.73
N LEU A 388 -7.66 -12.99 -12.60
CA LEU A 388 -8.24 -11.64 -12.63
C LEU A 388 -7.78 -10.86 -13.86
N TYR A 389 -8.73 -10.20 -14.53
CA TYR A 389 -8.45 -9.22 -15.58
C TYR A 389 -9.25 -7.93 -15.34
N PRO A 390 -8.66 -6.73 -15.41
CA PRO A 390 -7.22 -6.48 -15.57
C PRO A 390 -6.42 -7.11 -14.41
N VAL A 391 -5.12 -7.35 -14.61
CA VAL A 391 -4.28 -7.86 -13.51
C VAL A 391 -4.10 -6.72 -12.48
N PRO A 392 -4.39 -6.95 -11.19
CA PRO A 392 -4.23 -5.91 -10.18
C PRO A 392 -2.75 -5.54 -9.96
N LEU A 393 -2.48 -4.23 -9.94
CA LEU A 393 -1.15 -3.67 -9.69
C LEU A 393 -0.97 -3.13 -8.27
N TYR A 394 -2.05 -3.15 -7.47
CA TYR A 394 -2.04 -2.81 -6.06
C TYR A 394 -2.70 -3.95 -5.28
N ILE A 395 -1.96 -4.60 -4.39
CA ILE A 395 -2.46 -5.67 -3.53
C ILE A 395 -2.40 -5.19 -2.09
N GLN A 396 -3.43 -5.49 -1.32
CA GLN A 396 -3.50 -5.12 0.09
C GLN A 396 -3.87 -6.31 0.95
N TYR A 397 -3.22 -6.47 2.09
CA TYR A 397 -3.49 -7.53 3.06
C TYR A 397 -4.08 -6.97 4.36
N GLN A 398 -5.11 -7.64 4.90
CA GLN A 398 -5.82 -7.27 6.13
C GLN A 398 -5.96 -8.42 7.14
#